data_AF-A0A431KYV8-F1
#
_entry.id   AF-A0A431KYV8-F1
#
_cell.length_a   1.000
_cell.length_b   1.000
_cell.length_c   1.000
_cell.angle_alpha   90.00
_cell.angle_beta   90.00
_cell.angle_gamma   90.00
#
_symmetry.space_group_name_H-M   'P 1'
#
loop_
_entity.id
_entity.type
_entity.pdbx_description
1 polymer ?
#
loop_
_entity_poly.entity_id
_entity_poly.type
_entity_poly.pdbx_seq_one_letter_code
_entity_poly.pdbx_strand_id
1 'polypeptide(L)'
;MELQKSEQSTRIPENQKLLFQSLSLAAAAHRAHKADDTMLAATLGAEARKFVGLDNQEQLVEAIELRVFGAEDCYLELQKLLDILSLSLPSESFLVRDTMERLLQRWNSWLSDFHKLLEPIHERLIALRIQEIGANHSEIADRLMFYAEYLSNIGRNVEAQNCLTRAISIRKRFANDNPCARLSYIQALARLGCLLAMQRYFDLSVIHLELAAEMLKDARSRLKVHAFEDLGLTYIELGRHSEAENILKQAISVNDASAVDSVAGCAIKLGSIYLLWGNISDAFSMFDFSLNFDRDSTWHLPELNGKKTLSDELTETSNPLLELVDLMESRYSASDTRRFCRDLIVRKYSWAIPSNAALTAIINCGPIVEVGAGTGYWAALLRRRGADIIAYDALPAETKRNGYTSRNVSWTEVLLGSESTVAFHPDRTLMLCWPPNRDVMATKALEFYTGDRLIYIGEEWPGCTADFNFHQKLQQNWTLETRVNLPRWSLITDSVFIYARNKTAPPAQTTLNDATKNGGT
;
A
#
# COMPACT_ATOMS: atom_id res chain seq x y z
N MET A 1 17.91 58.11 -15.72
CA MET A 1 17.50 57.97 -14.30
C MET A 1 18.13 56.71 -13.78
N GLU A 2 19.21 56.90 -13.04
CA GLU A 2 20.12 55.86 -12.56
C GLU A 2 19.47 54.98 -11.50
N LEU A 3 19.90 53.72 -11.51
CA LEU A 3 19.74 52.72 -10.47
C LEU A 3 20.23 53.24 -9.11
N GLN A 4 19.32 53.50 -8.18
CA GLN A 4 19.66 53.45 -6.76
C GLN A 4 19.42 52.03 -6.25
N LYS A 5 20.53 51.31 -6.06
CA LYS A 5 20.63 50.16 -5.16
C LYS A 5 20.13 50.61 -3.78
N SER A 6 18.95 50.17 -3.36
CA SER A 6 18.64 50.11 -1.94
C SER A 6 19.03 48.73 -1.44
N GLU A 7 20.16 48.69 -0.75
CA GLU A 7 20.50 47.63 0.19
C GLU A 7 19.41 47.57 1.26
N GLN A 8 18.33 46.84 1.00
CA GLN A 8 17.51 46.32 2.09
C GLN A 8 18.28 45.14 2.70
N SER A 9 19.28 45.49 3.50
CA SER A 9 19.81 44.65 4.56
C SER A 9 18.62 44.14 5.36
N THR A 10 18.28 42.87 5.16
CA THR A 10 17.37 42.10 6.01
C THR A 10 17.93 42.11 7.43
N ARG A 11 17.52 43.10 8.23
CA ARG A 11 17.81 43.12 9.66
C ARG A 11 17.15 41.89 10.27
N ILE A 12 17.97 40.88 10.51
CA ILE A 12 17.67 39.76 11.40
C ILE A 12 17.06 40.36 12.68
N PRO A 13 15.78 40.07 13.01
CA PRO A 13 15.14 40.55 14.22
C PRO A 13 16.04 40.31 15.43
N GLU A 14 16.04 41.23 16.40
CA GLU A 14 16.95 41.20 17.56
C GLU A 14 16.89 39.86 18.33
N ASN A 15 15.70 39.24 18.36
CA ASN A 15 15.46 37.91 18.91
C ASN A 15 16.20 36.79 18.14
N GLN A 16 16.32 36.87 16.82
CA GLN A 16 17.10 35.91 16.03
C GLN A 16 18.60 36.04 16.33
N LYS A 17 19.11 37.26 16.59
CA LYS A 17 20.53 37.48 16.91
C LYS A 17 20.93 36.88 18.26
N LEU A 18 20.09 37.06 19.28
CA LEU A 18 20.30 36.48 20.62
C LEU A 18 20.29 34.94 20.58
N LEU A 19 19.43 34.39 19.75
CA LEU A 19 19.28 32.96 19.53
C LEU A 19 20.45 32.36 18.73
N PHE A 20 20.98 33.04 17.72
CA PHE A 20 22.24 32.66 17.09
C PHE A 20 23.41 32.68 18.08
N GLN A 21 23.46 33.64 19.00
CA GLN A 21 24.47 33.71 20.05
C GLN A 21 24.33 32.56 21.04
N SER A 22 23.09 32.24 21.47
CA SER A 22 22.82 31.08 22.32
C SER A 22 23.27 29.78 21.67
N LEU A 23 22.87 29.54 20.42
CA LEU A 23 23.21 28.32 19.68
C LEU A 23 24.72 28.21 19.42
N SER A 24 25.41 29.34 19.22
CA SER A 24 26.87 29.37 19.06
C SER A 24 27.61 29.00 20.35
N LEU A 25 27.15 29.52 21.49
CA LEU A 25 27.67 29.17 22.81
C LEU A 25 27.40 27.69 23.13
N ALA A 26 26.22 27.21 22.78
CA ALA A 26 25.81 25.84 23.01
C ALA A 26 26.56 24.85 22.09
N ALA A 27 26.90 25.24 20.85
CA ALA A 27 27.81 24.49 19.97
C ALA A 27 29.26 24.46 20.50
N ALA A 28 29.72 25.54 21.10
CA ALA A 28 31.02 25.56 21.79
C ALA A 28 31.01 24.65 23.03
N ALA A 29 29.88 24.60 23.76
CA ALA A 29 29.69 23.67 24.87
C ALA A 29 29.79 22.20 24.42
N HIS A 30 29.18 21.84 23.28
CA HIS A 30 29.28 20.48 22.73
C HIS A 30 30.71 20.12 22.30
N ARG A 31 31.45 21.05 21.68
CA ARG A 31 32.87 20.83 21.34
C ARG A 31 33.72 20.62 22.58
N ALA A 32 33.49 21.39 23.64
CA ALA A 32 34.16 21.19 24.93
C ALA A 32 33.83 19.82 25.53
N HIS A 33 32.56 19.40 25.47
CA HIS A 33 32.15 18.08 25.96
C HIS A 33 32.81 16.92 25.19
N LYS A 34 32.90 17.00 23.84
CA LYS A 34 33.62 16.00 23.02
C LYS A 34 35.13 15.95 23.30
N ALA A 35 35.69 17.00 23.88
CA ALA A 35 37.07 17.07 24.30
C ALA A 35 37.27 16.69 25.78
N ASP A 36 36.26 16.07 26.42
CA ASP A 36 36.18 15.74 27.85
C ASP A 36 36.30 16.95 28.82
N ASP A 37 36.17 18.19 28.31
CA ASP A 37 36.12 19.40 29.13
C ASP A 37 34.69 19.68 29.61
N THR A 38 34.30 18.89 30.60
CA THR A 38 32.95 18.90 31.20
C THR A 38 32.60 20.22 31.90
N MET A 39 33.60 20.93 32.45
CA MET A 39 33.39 22.20 33.16
C MET A 39 33.15 23.36 32.19
N LEU A 40 33.93 23.44 31.11
CA LEU A 40 33.73 24.43 30.05
C LEU A 40 32.40 24.18 29.33
N ALA A 41 32.06 22.91 29.07
CA ALA A 41 30.77 22.53 28.51
C ALA A 41 29.59 23.01 29.37
N ALA A 42 29.65 22.79 30.69
CA ALA A 42 28.60 23.23 31.61
C ALA A 42 28.48 24.77 31.67
N THR A 43 29.60 25.49 31.63
CA THR A 43 29.65 26.96 31.70
C THR A 43 29.08 27.61 30.44
N LEU A 44 29.53 27.16 29.27
CA LEU A 44 29.04 27.64 27.98
C LEU A 44 27.56 27.29 27.78
N GLY A 45 27.13 26.12 28.23
CA GLY A 45 25.72 25.74 28.28
C GLY A 45 24.91 26.68 29.16
N ALA A 46 25.44 27.10 30.33
CA ALA A 46 24.79 28.07 31.20
C ALA A 46 24.66 29.46 30.62
N GLU A 47 25.66 29.89 29.86
CA GLU A 47 25.66 31.18 29.21
C GLU A 47 24.73 31.20 28.00
N ALA A 48 24.69 30.11 27.22
CA ALA A 48 23.71 29.92 26.15
C ALA A 48 22.26 30.08 26.65
N ARG A 49 21.94 29.57 27.84
CA ARG A 49 20.62 29.68 28.46
C ARG A 49 20.18 31.12 28.78
N LYS A 50 21.10 32.07 28.93
CA LYS A 50 20.75 33.48 29.24
C LYS A 50 20.27 34.26 28.01
N PHE A 51 20.69 33.85 26.82
CA PHE A 51 20.38 34.54 25.57
C PHE A 51 19.06 34.10 24.95
N VAL A 52 18.63 32.86 25.22
CA VAL A 52 17.25 32.45 24.98
C VAL A 52 16.48 32.90 26.21
N GLY A 53 15.72 33.98 26.15
CA GLY A 53 14.66 34.18 27.13
C GLY A 53 13.71 32.98 26.99
N LEU A 54 13.86 31.97 27.84
CA LEU A 54 13.23 30.64 27.71
C LEU A 54 11.70 30.65 27.82
N ASP A 55 11.08 31.83 27.84
CA ASP A 55 9.63 32.00 28.03
C ASP A 55 8.81 31.85 26.73
N ASN A 56 9.43 31.90 25.54
CA ASN A 56 8.70 31.78 24.26
C ASN A 56 9.13 30.57 23.41
N GLN A 57 8.40 29.48 23.57
CA GLN A 57 8.64 28.18 22.91
C GLN A 57 8.48 28.21 21.39
N GLU A 58 7.60 29.06 20.84
CA GLU A 58 7.37 29.14 19.38
C GLU A 58 8.57 29.75 18.65
N GLN A 59 9.19 30.77 19.24
CA GLN A 59 10.36 31.42 18.65
C GLN A 59 11.57 30.50 18.58
N LEU A 60 11.71 29.56 19.53
CA LEU A 60 12.79 28.57 19.53
C LEU A 60 12.62 27.54 18.41
N VAL A 61 11.39 27.07 18.16
CA VAL A 61 11.09 26.15 17.06
C VAL A 61 11.40 26.81 15.72
N GLU A 62 10.91 28.03 15.48
CA GLU A 62 11.15 28.78 14.23
C GLU A 62 12.64 29.03 13.96
N ALA A 63 13.43 29.19 15.02
CA ALA A 63 14.87 29.36 14.92
C ALA A 63 15.61 28.13 14.46
N ILE A 64 15.27 27.00 15.07
CA ILE A 64 15.86 25.70 14.75
C ILE A 64 15.52 25.39 13.29
N GLU A 65 14.27 25.66 12.87
CA GLU A 65 13.85 25.55 11.48
C GLU A 65 14.71 26.38 10.53
N LEU A 66 14.79 27.70 10.76
CA LEU A 66 15.57 28.59 9.91
C LEU A 66 17.05 28.17 9.80
N ARG A 67 17.62 27.66 10.90
CA ARG A 67 19.01 27.21 10.93
C ARG A 67 19.22 25.89 10.19
N VAL A 68 18.36 24.91 10.43
CA VAL A 68 18.45 23.56 9.81
C VAL A 68 18.23 23.66 8.31
N PHE A 69 17.19 24.38 7.87
CA PHE A 69 16.87 24.53 6.44
C PHE A 69 17.80 25.51 5.71
N GLY A 70 18.54 26.36 6.44
CA GLY A 70 19.56 27.23 5.88
C GLY A 70 20.97 26.60 5.80
N ALA A 71 21.16 25.37 6.28
CA ALA A 71 22.45 24.68 6.28
C ALA A 71 22.64 23.86 4.99
N GLU A 72 23.90 23.72 4.54
CA GLU A 72 24.25 22.85 3.40
C GLU A 72 23.92 21.37 3.69
N ASP A 73 24.06 20.94 4.95
CA ASP A 73 23.66 19.61 5.42
C ASP A 73 22.71 19.77 6.61
N CYS A 74 21.41 19.74 6.31
CA CYS A 74 20.33 19.84 7.29
C CYS A 74 20.39 18.74 8.35
N TYR A 75 20.79 17.52 7.98
CA TYR A 75 20.80 16.36 8.89
C TYR A 75 21.91 16.50 9.92
N LEU A 76 23.13 16.81 9.46
CA LEU A 76 24.27 17.04 10.33
C LEU A 76 24.04 18.25 11.24
N GLU A 77 23.46 19.34 10.72
CA GLU A 77 23.17 20.52 11.53
C GLU A 77 22.10 20.24 12.58
N LEU A 78 21.05 19.48 12.24
CA LEU A 78 20.04 19.04 13.20
C LEU A 78 20.64 18.17 14.30
N GLN A 79 21.47 17.17 13.96
CA GLN A 79 22.14 16.34 14.95
C GLN A 79 22.96 17.16 15.94
N LYS A 80 23.75 18.13 15.45
CA LYS A 80 24.48 19.07 16.31
C LYS A 80 23.53 19.80 17.25
N LEU A 81 22.43 20.36 16.74
CA LEU A 81 21.47 21.13 17.55
C LEU A 81 20.79 20.25 18.61
N LEU A 82 20.41 19.01 18.28
CA LEU A 82 19.82 18.06 19.23
C LEU A 82 20.82 17.65 20.33
N ASP A 83 22.07 17.39 19.97
CA ASP A 83 23.15 17.09 20.93
C ASP A 83 23.38 18.27 21.89
N ILE A 84 23.41 19.48 21.35
CA ILE A 84 23.56 20.73 22.09
C ILE A 84 22.40 20.92 23.08
N LEU A 85 21.15 20.80 22.62
CA LEU A 85 19.96 20.93 23.45
C LEU A 85 19.97 19.94 24.61
N SER A 86 20.45 18.73 24.36
CA SER A 86 20.50 17.67 25.36
C SER A 86 21.60 17.86 26.42
N LEU A 87 22.73 18.47 26.06
CA LEU A 87 23.84 18.76 26.99
C LEU A 87 23.60 20.02 27.82
N SER A 88 22.85 20.99 27.25
CA SER A 88 22.69 22.33 27.82
C SER A 88 21.51 22.46 28.78
N LEU A 89 20.56 21.51 28.78
CA LEU A 89 19.33 21.56 29.58
C LEU A 89 19.06 20.30 30.45
N PRO A 90 20.04 19.69 31.15
CA PRO A 90 19.80 18.45 31.91
C PRO A 90 18.74 18.59 33.03
N SER A 91 18.59 19.78 33.60
CA SER A 91 17.61 20.10 34.65
C SER A 91 16.23 20.52 34.11
N GLU A 92 16.08 20.66 32.78
CA GLU A 92 14.85 21.10 32.09
C GLU A 92 14.47 20.12 30.96
N SER A 93 14.53 18.83 31.24
CA SER A 93 14.23 17.76 30.26
C SER A 93 12.85 17.93 29.58
N PHE A 94 11.90 18.57 30.29
CA PHE A 94 10.59 18.93 29.76
C PHE A 94 10.68 19.86 28.53
N LEU A 95 11.47 20.93 28.59
CA LEU A 95 11.52 21.94 27.53
C LEU A 95 12.18 21.40 26.26
N VAL A 96 13.25 20.62 26.41
CA VAL A 96 13.93 19.94 25.29
C VAL A 96 12.97 19.01 24.56
N ARG A 97 12.26 18.19 25.34
CA ARG A 97 11.27 17.26 24.81
C ARG A 97 10.12 17.98 24.12
N ASP A 98 9.54 19.02 24.74
CA ASP A 98 8.45 19.80 24.16
C ASP A 98 8.86 20.43 22.82
N THR A 99 10.07 20.99 22.75
CA THR A 99 10.63 21.56 21.51
C THR A 99 10.74 20.51 20.42
N MET A 100 11.29 19.33 20.73
CA MET A 100 11.41 18.21 19.78
C MET A 100 10.03 17.66 19.35
N GLU A 101 9.07 17.58 20.26
CA GLU A 101 7.70 17.14 19.96
C GLU A 101 7.00 18.12 19.01
N ARG A 102 7.18 19.43 19.20
CA ARG A 102 6.64 20.46 18.29
C ARG A 102 7.30 20.43 16.92
N LEU A 103 8.61 20.22 16.85
CA LEU A 103 9.32 20.03 15.57
C LEU A 103 8.78 18.82 14.82
N LEU A 104 8.59 17.68 15.49
CA LEU A 104 7.95 16.51 14.88
C LEU A 104 6.55 16.82 14.37
N GLN A 105 5.70 17.46 15.18
CA GLN A 105 4.33 17.80 14.80
C GLN A 105 4.30 18.71 13.56
N ARG A 106 5.17 19.72 13.52
CA ARG A 106 5.24 20.71 12.45
C ARG A 106 5.82 20.09 11.18
N TRP A 107 6.93 19.36 11.27
CA TRP A 107 7.62 18.80 10.11
C TRP A 107 6.92 17.57 9.52
N ASN A 108 6.21 16.78 10.33
CA ASN A 108 5.34 15.70 9.82
C ASN A 108 4.28 16.22 8.85
N SER A 109 3.80 17.45 9.06
CA SER A 109 2.74 18.04 8.22
C SER A 109 3.25 18.65 6.92
N TRP A 110 4.55 18.97 6.84
CA TRP A 110 5.11 19.75 5.73
C TRP A 110 5.88 18.90 4.70
N LEU A 111 6.49 17.77 5.09
CA LEU A 111 7.63 17.24 4.31
C LEU A 111 7.52 15.76 3.96
N SER A 112 7.02 15.45 2.76
CA SER A 112 7.31 14.19 2.07
C SER A 112 8.80 14.04 1.72
N ASP A 113 9.53 15.16 1.60
CA ASP A 113 10.88 15.16 1.02
C ASP A 113 12.01 15.16 2.07
N PHE A 114 11.71 15.38 3.36
CA PHE A 114 12.69 15.49 4.45
C PHE A 114 12.48 14.49 5.59
N HIS A 115 11.88 13.33 5.31
CA HIS A 115 11.69 12.28 6.32
C HIS A 115 12.98 11.92 7.08
N LYS A 116 14.16 12.06 6.47
CA LYS A 116 15.47 11.82 7.12
C LYS A 116 15.73 12.68 8.36
N LEU A 117 15.12 13.86 8.46
CA LEU A 117 15.28 14.76 9.62
C LEU A 117 14.43 14.34 10.82
N LEU A 118 13.39 13.54 10.63
CA LEU A 118 12.49 13.13 11.71
C LEU A 118 13.08 12.00 12.57
N GLU A 119 13.82 11.09 11.96
CA GLU A 119 14.48 9.97 12.64
C GLU A 119 15.35 10.38 13.83
N PRO A 120 16.34 11.30 13.69
CA PRO A 120 17.19 11.68 14.81
C PRO A 120 16.39 12.32 15.95
N ILE A 121 15.26 12.97 15.65
CA ILE A 121 14.37 13.54 16.68
C ILE A 121 13.63 12.42 17.44
N HIS A 122 13.09 11.44 16.72
CA HIS A 122 12.44 10.27 17.35
C HIS A 122 13.41 9.49 18.25
N GLU A 123 14.60 9.15 17.75
CA GLU A 123 15.62 8.42 18.50
C GLU A 123 16.04 9.20 19.76
N ARG A 124 16.24 10.51 19.63
CA ARG A 124 16.67 11.35 20.74
C ARG A 124 15.60 11.46 21.83
N LEU A 125 14.34 11.66 21.42
CA LEU A 125 13.21 11.69 22.34
C LEU A 125 13.07 10.38 23.13
N ILE A 126 13.24 9.23 22.45
CA ILE A 126 13.19 7.92 23.11
C ILE A 126 14.36 7.78 24.10
N ALA A 127 15.59 8.12 23.69
CA ALA A 127 16.76 8.02 24.54
C ALA A 127 16.66 8.88 25.81
N LEU A 128 16.23 10.14 25.66
CA LEU A 128 16.01 11.05 26.79
C LEU A 128 14.96 10.49 27.76
N ARG A 129 13.82 10.02 27.26
CA ARG A 129 12.80 9.43 28.13
C ARG A 129 13.27 8.16 28.82
N ILE A 130 14.04 7.30 28.15
CA ILE A 130 14.61 6.11 28.79
C ILE A 130 15.53 6.51 29.97
N GLN A 131 16.31 7.58 29.83
CA GLN A 131 17.19 8.06 30.90
C GLN A 131 16.41 8.61 32.10
N GLU A 132 15.29 9.30 31.85
CA GLU A 132 14.48 9.96 32.90
C GLU A 132 13.62 8.98 33.71
N ILE A 133 12.89 8.11 33.01
CA ILE A 133 11.80 7.30 33.60
C ILE A 133 12.02 5.79 33.43
N GLY A 134 13.10 5.39 32.75
CA GLY A 134 13.46 3.99 32.51
C GLY A 134 12.79 3.36 31.30
N ALA A 135 13.43 2.32 30.75
CA ALA A 135 13.03 1.68 29.49
C ALA A 135 11.74 0.85 29.50
N ASN A 136 11.09 0.68 30.65
CA ASN A 136 9.87 -0.11 30.82
C ASN A 136 8.64 0.73 31.18
N HIS A 137 8.76 2.06 31.17
CA HIS A 137 7.64 2.95 31.47
C HIS A 137 6.63 3.00 30.32
N SER A 138 5.34 3.17 30.62
CA SER A 138 4.24 3.19 29.64
C SER A 138 4.44 4.24 28.53
N GLU A 139 4.90 5.44 28.88
CA GLU A 139 5.22 6.51 27.93
C GLU A 139 6.25 6.12 26.86
N ILE A 140 7.17 5.19 27.17
CA ILE A 140 8.12 4.67 26.17
C ILE A 140 7.38 3.91 25.07
N ALA A 141 6.30 3.20 25.40
CA ALA A 141 5.49 2.50 24.42
C ALA A 141 4.79 3.46 23.45
N ASP A 142 4.32 4.63 23.93
CA ASP A 142 3.72 5.66 23.08
C ASP A 142 4.74 6.17 22.06
N ARG A 143 5.96 6.46 22.52
CA ARG A 143 7.04 6.94 21.67
C ARG A 143 7.50 5.90 20.64
N LEU A 144 7.60 4.63 21.04
CA LEU A 144 7.88 3.53 20.13
C LEU A 144 6.79 3.36 19.06
N MET A 145 5.54 3.57 19.41
CA MET A 145 4.44 3.49 18.45
C MET A 145 4.46 4.63 17.42
N PHE A 146 4.79 5.86 17.83
CA PHE A 146 4.97 6.97 16.88
C PHE A 146 6.19 6.74 15.97
N TYR A 147 7.29 6.23 16.53
CA TYR A 147 8.47 5.91 15.72
C TYR A 147 8.21 4.75 14.75
N ALA A 148 7.42 3.75 15.14
CA ALA A 148 6.99 2.67 14.25
C ALA A 148 6.16 3.17 13.07
N GLU A 149 5.26 4.13 13.29
CA GLU A 149 4.46 4.76 12.24
C GLU A 149 5.35 5.51 11.24
N TYR A 150 6.31 6.29 11.75
CA TYR A 150 7.34 6.93 10.93
C TYR A 150 8.15 5.91 10.10
N LEU A 151 8.67 4.86 10.75
CA LEU A 151 9.47 3.81 10.10
C LEU A 151 8.67 3.08 9.01
N SER A 152 7.38 2.82 9.25
CA SER A 152 6.48 2.22 8.26
C SER A 152 6.30 3.13 7.04
N ASN A 153 6.14 4.45 7.24
CA ASN A 153 5.95 5.41 6.15
C ASN A 153 7.16 5.51 5.23
N ILE A 154 8.38 5.28 5.75
CA ILE A 154 9.61 5.24 4.97
C ILE A 154 10.00 3.82 4.48
N GLY A 155 9.13 2.82 4.70
CA GLY A 155 9.33 1.45 4.24
C GLY A 155 10.24 0.57 5.11
N ARG A 156 10.71 1.05 6.28
CA ARG A 156 11.52 0.28 7.26
C ARG A 156 10.65 -0.60 8.14
N ASN A 157 9.91 -1.50 7.50
CA ASN A 157 8.85 -2.28 8.15
C ASN A 157 9.33 -3.22 9.26
N VAL A 158 10.52 -3.83 9.12
CA VAL A 158 11.06 -4.74 10.16
C VAL A 158 11.33 -3.98 11.47
N GLU A 159 11.84 -2.76 11.37
CA GLU A 159 12.14 -1.94 12.54
C GLU A 159 10.86 -1.39 13.17
N ALA A 160 9.87 -1.04 12.34
CA ALA A 160 8.53 -0.71 12.81
C ALA A 160 7.90 -1.88 13.60
N GLN A 161 8.01 -3.12 13.08
CA GLN A 161 7.54 -4.32 13.79
C GLN A 161 8.25 -4.52 15.14
N ASN A 162 9.57 -4.32 15.19
CA ASN A 162 10.34 -4.40 16.44
C ASN A 162 9.87 -3.37 17.47
N CYS A 163 9.65 -2.13 17.04
CA CYS A 163 9.14 -1.05 17.89
C CYS A 163 7.74 -1.38 18.45
N LEU A 164 6.82 -1.85 17.61
CA LEU A 164 5.47 -2.24 18.04
C LEU A 164 5.49 -3.45 18.98
N THR A 165 6.32 -4.46 18.69
CA THR A 165 6.48 -5.64 19.56
C THR A 165 6.99 -5.23 20.94
N ARG A 166 7.97 -4.31 20.98
CA ARG A 166 8.47 -3.74 22.24
C ARG A 166 7.38 -2.95 22.97
N ALA A 167 6.63 -2.10 22.28
CA ALA A 167 5.52 -1.34 22.84
C ALA A 167 4.43 -2.25 23.45
N ILE A 168 4.05 -3.31 22.74
CA ILE A 168 3.12 -4.34 23.21
C ILE A 168 3.65 -5.00 24.50
N SER A 169 4.94 -5.36 24.53
CA SER A 169 5.55 -6.00 25.72
C SER A 169 5.54 -5.12 26.97
N ILE A 170 5.64 -3.79 26.79
CA ILE A 170 5.56 -2.81 27.87
C ILE A 170 4.10 -2.67 28.30
N ARG A 171 3.20 -2.37 27.36
CA ARG A 171 1.77 -2.11 27.64
C ARG A 171 1.04 -3.32 28.22
N LYS A 172 1.42 -4.55 27.83
CA LYS A 172 0.83 -5.78 28.36
C LYS A 172 0.95 -5.89 29.89
N ARG A 173 2.04 -5.39 30.47
CA ARG A 173 2.29 -5.47 31.92
C ARG A 173 1.30 -4.64 32.74
N PHE A 174 0.80 -3.56 32.16
CA PHE A 174 -0.06 -2.58 32.83
C PHE A 174 -1.50 -2.62 32.29
N ALA A 175 -1.82 -3.57 31.39
CA ALA A 175 -3.08 -3.60 30.66
C ALA A 175 -4.31 -3.77 31.56
N ASN A 176 -4.14 -4.30 32.77
CA ASN A 176 -5.22 -4.51 33.73
C ASN A 176 -5.31 -3.41 34.81
N ASP A 177 -4.39 -2.42 34.80
CA ASP A 177 -4.31 -1.42 35.86
C ASP A 177 -5.47 -0.44 35.79
N ASN A 178 -5.86 -0.02 34.58
CA ASN A 178 -6.97 0.88 34.34
C ASN A 178 -7.47 0.81 32.87
N PRO A 179 -8.67 1.33 32.56
CA PRO A 179 -9.23 1.32 31.21
C PRO A 179 -8.34 1.98 30.15
N CYS A 180 -7.64 3.06 30.46
CA CYS A 180 -6.77 3.76 29.51
C CYS A 180 -5.55 2.90 29.13
N ALA A 181 -4.92 2.23 30.12
CA ALA A 181 -3.81 1.31 29.88
C ALA A 181 -4.25 0.10 29.04
N ARG A 182 -5.48 -0.40 29.27
CA ARG A 182 -6.08 -1.46 28.45
C ARG A 182 -6.26 -1.01 27.00
N LEU A 183 -6.87 0.16 26.76
CA LEU A 183 -7.07 0.71 25.41
C LEU A 183 -5.75 0.95 24.69
N SER A 184 -4.76 1.45 25.42
CA SER A 184 -3.40 1.61 24.93
C SER A 184 -2.82 0.27 24.48
N TYR A 185 -2.86 -0.79 25.29
CA TYR A 185 -2.40 -2.12 24.88
C TYR A 185 -3.10 -2.63 23.60
N ILE A 186 -4.42 -2.49 23.53
CA ILE A 186 -5.24 -2.88 22.37
C ILE A 186 -4.80 -2.12 21.10
N GLN A 187 -4.59 -0.81 21.21
CA GLN A 187 -4.16 0.01 20.07
C GLN A 187 -2.80 -0.45 19.52
N ALA A 188 -1.88 -0.88 20.39
CA ALA A 188 -0.59 -1.40 19.96
C ALA A 188 -0.73 -2.73 19.19
N LEU A 189 -1.63 -3.62 19.64
CA LEU A 189 -1.97 -4.86 18.94
C LEU A 189 -2.59 -4.58 17.56
N ALA A 190 -3.56 -3.67 17.49
CA ALA A 190 -4.22 -3.31 16.24
C ALA A 190 -3.21 -2.74 15.23
N ARG A 191 -2.31 -1.84 15.66
CA ARG A 191 -1.26 -1.28 14.78
C ARG A 191 -0.30 -2.35 14.27
N LEU A 192 0.13 -3.30 15.11
CA LEU A 192 0.99 -4.39 14.65
C LEU A 192 0.26 -5.29 13.65
N GLY A 193 -1.00 -5.63 13.94
CA GLY A 193 -1.87 -6.38 13.03
C GLY A 193 -1.99 -5.71 11.66
N CYS A 194 -2.34 -4.42 11.62
CA CYS A 194 -2.44 -3.63 10.39
C CYS A 194 -1.10 -3.59 9.61
N LEU A 195 0.02 -3.34 10.30
CA LEU A 195 1.36 -3.33 9.68
C LEU A 195 1.72 -4.68 9.05
N LEU A 196 1.36 -5.78 9.70
CA LEU A 196 1.58 -7.13 9.17
C LEU A 196 0.68 -7.41 7.95
N ALA A 197 -0.58 -6.97 7.98
CA ALA A 197 -1.49 -7.09 6.85
C ALA A 197 -0.99 -6.30 5.62
N MET A 198 -0.47 -5.08 5.81
CA MET A 198 0.14 -4.28 4.74
C MET A 198 1.33 -4.99 4.07
N GLN A 199 2.06 -5.81 4.83
CA GLN A 199 3.16 -6.64 4.32
C GLN A 199 2.70 -8.01 3.80
N ARG A 200 1.38 -8.25 3.73
CA ARG A 200 0.75 -9.51 3.31
C ARG A 200 1.05 -10.70 4.23
N TYR A 201 1.46 -10.46 5.47
CA TYR A 201 1.60 -11.49 6.50
C TYR A 201 0.26 -11.73 7.22
N PHE A 202 -0.76 -12.12 6.47
CA PHE A 202 -2.14 -12.22 6.97
C PHE A 202 -2.31 -13.24 8.10
N ASP A 203 -1.58 -14.36 8.05
CA ASP A 203 -1.60 -15.39 9.10
C ASP A 203 -1.06 -14.88 10.45
N LEU A 204 -0.12 -13.93 10.44
CA LEU A 204 0.39 -13.30 11.65
C LEU A 204 -0.48 -12.12 12.07
N SER A 205 -0.95 -11.34 11.10
CA SER A 205 -1.83 -10.19 11.33
C SER A 205 -3.09 -10.58 12.09
N VAL A 206 -3.74 -11.68 11.67
CA VAL A 206 -5.01 -12.13 12.23
C VAL A 206 -4.91 -12.43 13.73
N ILE A 207 -3.77 -12.98 14.19
CA ILE A 207 -3.54 -13.30 15.62
C ILE A 207 -3.63 -12.03 16.48
N HIS A 208 -3.02 -10.93 16.03
CA HIS A 208 -3.00 -9.67 16.78
C HIS A 208 -4.34 -8.94 16.69
N LEU A 209 -5.00 -8.98 15.52
CA LEU A 209 -6.28 -8.33 15.30
C LEU A 209 -7.44 -9.05 15.99
N GLU A 210 -7.46 -10.39 16.01
CA GLU A 210 -8.45 -11.18 16.77
C GLU A 210 -8.35 -10.89 18.27
N LEU A 211 -7.13 -10.81 18.82
CA LEU A 211 -6.93 -10.45 20.22
C LEU A 211 -7.41 -9.02 20.51
N ALA A 212 -7.09 -8.05 19.64
CA ALA A 212 -7.57 -6.69 19.78
C ALA A 212 -9.10 -6.62 19.71
N ALA A 213 -9.71 -7.37 18.79
CA ALA A 213 -11.15 -7.39 18.58
C ALA A 213 -11.91 -7.98 19.78
N GLU A 214 -11.44 -9.10 20.34
CA GLU A 214 -12.03 -9.71 21.54
C GLU A 214 -11.99 -8.74 22.72
N MET A 215 -10.89 -8.00 22.90
CA MET A 215 -10.77 -7.03 23.97
C MET A 215 -11.65 -5.79 23.79
N LEU A 216 -12.11 -5.52 22.55
CA LEU A 216 -12.95 -4.39 22.15
C LEU A 216 -14.43 -4.75 21.95
N LYS A 217 -14.85 -6.00 22.13
CA LYS A 217 -16.20 -6.47 21.77
C LYS A 217 -17.34 -5.59 22.33
N ASP A 218 -17.21 -5.14 23.57
CA ASP A 218 -18.21 -4.32 24.27
C ASP A 218 -17.92 -2.81 24.20
N ALA A 219 -16.85 -2.40 23.52
CA ALA A 219 -16.46 -0.99 23.41
C ALA A 219 -17.31 -0.27 22.36
N ARG A 220 -17.73 0.96 22.65
CA ARG A 220 -18.26 1.90 21.65
C ARG A 220 -17.21 2.96 21.38
N SER A 221 -16.33 2.70 20.41
CA SER A 221 -15.23 3.60 20.07
C SER A 221 -14.81 3.45 18.62
N ARG A 222 -14.27 4.53 18.07
CA ARG A 222 -13.57 4.54 16.77
C ARG A 222 -12.52 3.45 16.67
N LEU A 223 -11.77 3.17 17.75
CA LEU A 223 -10.76 2.10 17.75
C LEU A 223 -11.36 0.72 17.43
N LYS A 224 -12.58 0.43 17.91
CA LYS A 224 -13.30 -0.80 17.56
C LYS A 224 -13.57 -0.87 16.06
N VAL A 225 -14.07 0.21 15.46
CA VAL A 225 -14.38 0.24 14.02
C VAL A 225 -13.14 -0.02 13.19
N HIS A 226 -12.03 0.67 13.46
CA HIS A 226 -10.76 0.49 12.73
C HIS A 226 -10.21 -0.93 12.88
N ALA A 227 -10.12 -1.45 14.12
CA ALA A 227 -9.59 -2.79 14.35
C ALA A 227 -10.46 -3.88 13.71
N PHE A 228 -11.78 -3.69 13.68
CA PHE A 228 -12.71 -4.65 13.07
C PHE A 228 -12.68 -4.55 11.54
N GLU A 229 -12.48 -3.36 10.98
CA GLU A 229 -12.25 -3.16 9.54
C GLU A 229 -10.97 -3.87 9.07
N ASP A 230 -9.86 -3.67 9.79
CA ASP A 230 -8.57 -4.31 9.51
C ASP A 230 -8.68 -5.85 9.64
N LEU A 231 -9.40 -6.33 10.66
CA LEU A 231 -9.65 -7.77 10.84
C LEU A 231 -10.51 -8.33 9.71
N GLY A 232 -11.56 -7.60 9.32
CA GLY A 232 -12.43 -7.99 8.21
C GLY A 232 -11.67 -8.09 6.89
N LEU A 233 -10.80 -7.12 6.59
CA LEU A 233 -9.91 -7.19 5.42
C LEU A 233 -8.95 -8.39 5.50
N THR A 234 -8.36 -8.64 6.67
CA THR A 234 -7.45 -9.78 6.88
C THR A 234 -8.19 -11.11 6.68
N TYR A 235 -9.41 -11.25 7.17
CA TYR A 235 -10.25 -12.41 6.93
C TYR A 235 -10.59 -12.59 5.45
N ILE A 236 -10.86 -11.51 4.71
CA ILE A 236 -11.07 -11.57 3.26
C ILE A 236 -9.84 -12.14 2.55
N GLU A 237 -8.65 -11.65 2.88
CA GLU A 237 -7.39 -12.12 2.27
C GLU A 237 -7.04 -13.57 2.64
N LEU A 238 -7.50 -14.03 3.80
CA LEU A 238 -7.43 -15.44 4.21
C LEU A 238 -8.54 -16.33 3.61
N GLY A 239 -9.52 -15.75 2.90
CA GLY A 239 -10.69 -16.45 2.37
C GLY A 239 -11.76 -16.81 3.41
N ARG A 240 -11.65 -16.27 4.64
CA ARG A 240 -12.60 -16.44 5.76
C ARG A 240 -13.78 -15.46 5.63
N HIS A 241 -14.48 -15.48 4.49
CA HIS A 241 -15.49 -14.46 4.14
C HIS A 241 -16.68 -14.36 5.11
N SER A 242 -17.13 -15.47 5.70
CA SER A 242 -18.23 -15.45 6.68
C SER A 242 -17.83 -14.80 8.01
N GLU A 243 -16.56 -14.93 8.39
CA GLU A 243 -16.02 -14.28 9.59
C GLU A 243 -15.78 -12.79 9.33
N ALA A 244 -15.34 -12.45 8.12
CA ALA A 244 -15.29 -11.07 7.64
C ALA A 244 -16.67 -10.41 7.67
N GLU A 245 -17.71 -11.07 7.17
CA GLU A 245 -19.08 -10.55 7.21
C GLU A 245 -19.50 -10.20 8.66
N ASN A 246 -19.30 -11.14 9.60
CA ASN A 246 -19.72 -10.93 10.99
C ASN A 246 -18.99 -9.73 11.63
N ILE A 247 -17.66 -9.67 11.48
CA ILE A 247 -16.88 -8.59 12.11
C ILE A 247 -17.18 -7.22 11.48
N LEU A 248 -17.38 -7.16 10.17
CA LEU A 248 -17.72 -5.91 9.46
C LEU A 248 -19.12 -5.42 9.85
N LYS A 249 -20.11 -6.30 10.01
CA LYS A 249 -21.44 -5.92 10.54
C LYS A 249 -21.34 -5.35 11.96
N GLN A 250 -20.48 -5.94 12.79
CA GLN A 250 -20.24 -5.41 14.14
C GLN A 250 -19.51 -4.06 14.12
N ALA A 251 -18.65 -3.79 13.14
CA ALA A 251 -18.03 -2.48 12.95
C ALA A 251 -19.06 -1.42 12.55
N ILE A 252 -19.93 -1.74 11.57
CA ILE A 252 -20.96 -0.82 11.07
C ILE A 252 -21.99 -0.47 12.16
N SER A 253 -22.33 -1.40 13.04
CA SER A 253 -23.31 -1.12 14.12
C SER A 253 -22.79 -0.17 15.21
N VAL A 254 -21.49 0.14 15.23
CA VAL A 254 -20.92 1.15 16.11
C VAL A 254 -21.32 2.54 15.62
N ASN A 255 -22.25 3.18 16.33
CA ASN A 255 -22.64 4.57 16.09
C ASN A 255 -21.59 5.53 16.70
N ASP A 256 -20.49 5.75 15.98
CA ASP A 256 -19.42 6.71 16.31
C ASP A 256 -19.11 7.60 15.09
N ALA A 257 -19.63 8.84 15.12
CA ALA A 257 -19.49 9.84 14.04
C ALA A 257 -18.02 10.17 13.70
N SER A 258 -17.07 9.88 14.58
CA SER A 258 -15.64 10.07 14.26
C SER A 258 -15.07 8.96 13.36
N ALA A 259 -15.80 7.87 13.13
CA ALA A 259 -15.37 6.69 12.38
C ALA A 259 -16.09 6.49 11.03
N VAL A 260 -16.79 7.53 10.55
CA VAL A 260 -17.61 7.52 9.32
C VAL A 260 -16.88 6.88 8.12
N ASP A 261 -15.65 7.33 7.84
CA ASP A 261 -14.92 6.85 6.66
C ASP A 261 -14.62 5.34 6.74
N SER A 262 -14.34 4.82 7.94
CA SER A 262 -14.15 3.38 8.18
C SER A 262 -15.44 2.58 8.13
N VAL A 263 -16.56 3.16 8.57
CA VAL A 263 -17.87 2.51 8.44
C VAL A 263 -18.24 2.36 6.96
N ALA A 264 -18.04 3.41 6.15
CA ALA A 264 -18.19 3.34 4.71
C ALA A 264 -17.24 2.28 4.09
N GLY A 265 -15.98 2.26 4.53
CA GLY A 265 -14.99 1.25 4.15
C GLY A 265 -15.41 -0.19 4.49
N CYS A 266 -16.06 -0.40 5.63
CA CYS A 266 -16.64 -1.69 6.03
C CYS A 266 -17.80 -2.09 5.13
N ALA A 267 -18.70 -1.16 4.81
CA ALA A 267 -19.85 -1.42 3.95
C ALA A 267 -19.42 -1.83 2.54
N ILE A 268 -18.40 -1.19 1.96
CA ILE A 268 -17.85 -1.60 0.67
C ILE A 268 -17.34 -3.04 0.71
N LYS A 269 -16.51 -3.39 1.71
CA LYS A 269 -15.97 -4.74 1.87
C LYS A 269 -17.10 -5.77 2.00
N LEU A 270 -18.13 -5.43 2.77
CA LEU A 270 -19.30 -6.28 2.94
C LEU A 270 -20.10 -6.46 1.63
N GLY A 271 -20.28 -5.37 0.88
CA GLY A 271 -20.90 -5.42 -0.46
C GLY A 271 -20.11 -6.27 -1.44
N SER A 272 -18.78 -6.19 -1.44
CA SER A 272 -17.92 -7.03 -2.27
C SER A 272 -18.03 -8.52 -1.90
N ILE A 273 -18.17 -8.85 -0.60
CA ILE A 273 -18.44 -10.23 -0.15
C ILE A 273 -19.81 -10.70 -0.67
N TYR A 274 -20.84 -9.85 -0.63
CA TYR A 274 -22.16 -10.20 -1.15
C TYR A 274 -22.16 -10.40 -2.67
N LEU A 275 -21.43 -9.59 -3.43
CA LEU A 275 -21.23 -9.84 -4.86
C LEU A 275 -20.53 -11.18 -5.10
N LEU A 276 -19.52 -11.53 -4.30
CA LEU A 276 -18.81 -12.80 -4.42
C LEU A 276 -19.76 -14.00 -4.24
N TRP A 277 -20.70 -13.91 -3.30
CA TRP A 277 -21.74 -14.93 -3.07
C TRP A 277 -22.90 -14.90 -4.08
N GLY A 278 -22.98 -13.86 -4.91
CA GLY A 278 -24.05 -13.67 -5.89
C GLY A 278 -25.30 -13.01 -5.32
N ASN A 279 -25.22 -12.40 -4.13
CA ASN A 279 -26.30 -11.67 -3.47
C ASN A 279 -26.28 -10.20 -3.93
N ILE A 280 -26.78 -9.93 -5.14
CA ILE A 280 -26.64 -8.62 -5.77
C ILE A 280 -27.44 -7.53 -5.04
N SER A 281 -28.65 -7.87 -4.55
CA SER A 281 -29.49 -6.91 -3.82
C SER A 281 -28.81 -6.40 -2.56
N ASP A 282 -28.27 -7.30 -1.76
CA ASP A 282 -27.58 -6.97 -0.50
C ASP A 282 -26.29 -6.18 -0.77
N ALA A 283 -25.58 -6.51 -1.86
CA ALA A 283 -24.42 -5.75 -2.28
C ALA A 283 -24.78 -4.29 -2.62
N PHE A 284 -25.85 -4.06 -3.39
CA PHE A 284 -26.33 -2.70 -3.68
C PHE A 284 -26.74 -1.95 -2.42
N SER A 285 -27.44 -2.59 -1.50
CA SER A 285 -27.78 -1.98 -0.21
C SER A 285 -26.54 -1.50 0.54
N MET A 286 -25.44 -2.27 0.53
CA MET A 286 -24.19 -1.87 1.18
C MET A 286 -23.43 -0.77 0.44
N PHE A 287 -23.38 -0.82 -0.90
CA PHE A 287 -22.72 0.23 -1.69
C PHE A 287 -23.47 1.56 -1.60
N ASP A 288 -24.79 1.54 -1.71
CA ASP A 288 -25.63 2.73 -1.54
C ASP A 288 -25.50 3.30 -0.14
N PHE A 289 -25.43 2.43 0.89
CA PHE A 289 -25.16 2.85 2.26
C PHE A 289 -23.79 3.53 2.38
N SER A 290 -22.75 3.00 1.73
CA SER A 290 -21.42 3.63 1.73
C SER A 290 -21.38 4.97 1.01
N LEU A 291 -22.18 5.16 -0.04
CA LEU A 291 -22.17 6.40 -0.85
C LEU A 291 -22.99 7.52 -0.21
N ASN A 292 -24.11 7.18 0.42
CA ASN A 292 -25.04 8.14 1.01
C ASN A 292 -24.79 8.39 2.51
N PHE A 293 -23.62 7.98 3.00
CA PHE A 293 -23.29 8.06 4.42
C PHE A 293 -23.09 9.52 4.86
N ASP A 294 -23.93 9.99 5.79
CA ASP A 294 -23.83 11.33 6.35
C ASP A 294 -23.03 11.34 7.65
N ARG A 295 -22.11 12.30 7.79
CA ARG A 295 -21.16 12.45 8.90
C ARG A 295 -21.82 12.90 10.20
N ASP A 296 -22.97 13.56 10.11
CA ASP A 296 -23.71 14.10 11.26
C ASP A 296 -24.88 13.20 11.69
N SER A 297 -25.10 12.10 10.98
CA SER A 297 -26.23 11.21 11.18
C SER A 297 -25.87 9.99 12.05
N THR A 298 -26.85 9.50 12.81
CA THR A 298 -26.82 8.13 13.34
C THR A 298 -27.24 7.14 12.26
N TRP A 299 -26.66 5.95 12.23
CA TRP A 299 -26.93 4.95 11.19
C TRP A 299 -27.27 3.58 11.78
N HIS A 300 -27.94 2.79 10.96
CA HIS A 300 -28.24 1.39 11.21
C HIS A 300 -27.81 0.56 10.01
N LEU A 301 -27.40 -0.68 10.29
CA LEU A 301 -27.11 -1.63 9.23
C LEU A 301 -28.39 -1.84 8.40
N PRO A 302 -28.34 -1.71 7.06
CA PRO A 302 -29.49 -1.99 6.21
C PRO A 302 -30.00 -3.42 6.37
N GLU A 303 -31.29 -3.64 6.10
CA GLU A 303 -31.86 -4.99 6.06
C GLU A 303 -31.25 -5.80 4.89
N LEU A 304 -30.89 -7.04 5.18
CA LEU A 304 -30.20 -7.95 4.26
C LEU A 304 -31.01 -9.22 4.10
N ASN A 305 -31.25 -9.63 2.85
CA ASN A 305 -32.18 -10.72 2.54
C ASN A 305 -31.47 -12.06 2.27
N GLY A 306 -30.15 -12.04 2.04
CA GLY A 306 -29.32 -13.24 1.83
C GLY A 306 -29.63 -13.99 0.53
N LYS A 307 -30.44 -13.41 -0.36
CA LYS A 307 -30.92 -14.10 -1.57
C LYS A 307 -29.88 -14.04 -2.68
N LYS A 308 -29.38 -15.21 -3.09
CA LYS A 308 -28.54 -15.35 -4.29
C LYS A 308 -29.37 -15.10 -5.54
N THR A 309 -28.94 -14.14 -6.34
CA THR A 309 -29.61 -13.73 -7.59
C THR A 309 -28.73 -13.90 -8.82
N LEU A 310 -27.40 -13.93 -8.67
CA LEU A 310 -26.47 -14.21 -9.76
C LEU A 310 -26.01 -15.68 -9.68
N SER A 311 -26.20 -16.43 -10.76
CA SER A 311 -25.78 -17.84 -10.86
C SER A 311 -24.31 -17.94 -11.29
N ASP A 312 -23.64 -18.98 -10.78
CA ASP A 312 -22.29 -19.37 -11.23
C ASP A 312 -22.36 -20.48 -12.29
N GLU A 313 -23.55 -20.87 -12.76
CA GLU A 313 -23.70 -21.89 -13.79
C GLU A 313 -23.35 -21.32 -15.17
N LEU A 314 -22.43 -21.99 -15.86
CA LEU A 314 -22.04 -21.63 -17.22
C LEU A 314 -22.83 -22.44 -18.26
N THR A 315 -23.62 -21.73 -19.07
CA THR A 315 -24.21 -22.18 -20.34
C THR A 315 -23.41 -21.66 -21.53
N GLU A 316 -23.81 -22.02 -22.75
CA GLU A 316 -23.19 -21.52 -23.98
C GLU A 316 -23.30 -19.99 -24.13
N THR A 317 -24.35 -19.37 -23.57
CA THR A 317 -24.62 -17.94 -23.70
C THR A 317 -24.34 -17.13 -22.44
N SER A 318 -24.29 -17.76 -21.27
CA SER A 318 -24.04 -17.05 -20.01
C SER A 318 -22.62 -16.51 -19.91
N ASN A 319 -22.48 -15.37 -19.24
CA ASN A 319 -21.20 -14.82 -18.81
C ASN A 319 -21.41 -13.99 -17.54
N PRO A 320 -21.41 -14.64 -16.35
CA PRO A 320 -21.77 -13.96 -15.10
C PRO A 320 -20.90 -12.74 -14.78
N LEU A 321 -19.61 -12.75 -15.16
CA LEU A 321 -18.74 -11.58 -15.00
C LEU A 321 -19.21 -10.40 -15.85
N LEU A 322 -19.50 -10.63 -17.13
CA LEU A 322 -19.96 -9.57 -18.02
C LEU A 322 -21.32 -9.03 -17.59
N GLU A 323 -22.27 -9.92 -17.28
CA GLU A 323 -23.60 -9.56 -16.77
C GLU A 323 -23.50 -8.73 -15.48
N LEU A 324 -22.60 -9.09 -14.58
CA LEU A 324 -22.34 -8.34 -13.36
C LEU A 324 -21.78 -6.94 -13.65
N VAL A 325 -20.79 -6.82 -14.54
CA VAL A 325 -20.18 -5.52 -14.88
C VAL A 325 -21.22 -4.61 -15.53
N ASP A 326 -21.98 -5.11 -16.51
CA ASP A 326 -23.05 -4.36 -17.17
C ASP A 326 -24.08 -3.85 -16.15
N LEU A 327 -24.46 -4.71 -15.20
CA LEU A 327 -25.39 -4.35 -14.14
C LEU A 327 -24.82 -3.28 -13.20
N MET A 328 -23.55 -3.39 -12.79
CA MET A 328 -22.90 -2.40 -11.93
C MET A 328 -22.77 -1.04 -12.63
N GLU A 329 -22.38 -1.02 -13.91
CA GLU A 329 -22.24 0.21 -14.70
C GLU A 329 -23.59 0.85 -15.03
N SER A 330 -24.68 0.10 -15.02
CA SER A 330 -26.03 0.67 -15.16
C SER A 330 -26.46 1.49 -13.94
N ARG A 331 -25.83 1.28 -12.77
CA ARG A 331 -26.20 1.91 -11.49
C ARG A 331 -25.15 2.88 -10.97
N TYR A 332 -23.87 2.58 -11.16
CA TYR A 332 -22.75 3.31 -10.55
C TYR A 332 -21.80 3.87 -11.60
N SER A 333 -21.03 4.88 -11.21
CA SER A 333 -19.97 5.42 -12.06
C SER A 333 -18.90 4.34 -12.35
N ALA A 334 -18.17 4.46 -13.46
CA ALA A 334 -17.07 3.52 -13.76
C ALA A 334 -15.99 3.48 -12.65
N SER A 335 -15.79 4.59 -11.93
CA SER A 335 -14.88 4.65 -10.78
C SER A 335 -15.41 3.85 -9.60
N ASP A 336 -16.69 3.97 -9.28
CA ASP A 336 -17.33 3.26 -8.19
C ASP A 336 -17.45 1.77 -8.50
N THR A 337 -17.86 1.40 -9.73
CA THR A 337 -17.87 0.00 -10.19
C THR A 337 -16.49 -0.65 -10.02
N ARG A 338 -15.41 0.04 -10.38
CA ARG A 338 -14.05 -0.44 -10.13
C ARG A 338 -13.78 -0.60 -8.64
N ARG A 339 -14.12 0.40 -7.82
CA ARG A 339 -13.91 0.39 -6.37
C ARG A 339 -14.63 -0.77 -5.68
N PHE A 340 -15.85 -1.07 -6.11
CA PHE A 340 -16.73 -2.06 -5.49
C PHE A 340 -16.46 -3.50 -5.95
N CYS A 341 -16.17 -3.69 -7.24
CA CYS A 341 -16.06 -5.02 -7.81
C CYS A 341 -14.63 -5.52 -7.94
N ARG A 342 -13.70 -4.66 -8.36
CA ARG A 342 -12.46 -5.14 -8.99
C ARG A 342 -11.59 -5.97 -8.06
N ASP A 343 -11.65 -5.81 -6.74
CA ASP A 343 -10.76 -6.56 -5.84
C ASP A 343 -11.13 -8.06 -5.75
N LEU A 344 -12.35 -8.39 -5.35
CA LEU A 344 -12.76 -9.79 -5.17
C LEU A 344 -13.27 -10.45 -6.45
N ILE A 345 -13.94 -9.68 -7.33
CA ILE A 345 -14.58 -10.24 -8.53
C ILE A 345 -13.54 -10.71 -9.54
N VAL A 346 -12.42 -9.98 -9.72
CA VAL A 346 -11.36 -10.44 -10.64
C VAL A 346 -10.70 -11.73 -10.15
N ARG A 347 -10.57 -11.90 -8.83
CA ARG A 347 -10.00 -13.12 -8.23
C ARG A 347 -10.94 -14.32 -8.39
N LYS A 348 -12.26 -14.11 -8.41
CA LYS A 348 -13.25 -15.16 -8.67
C LYS A 348 -13.31 -15.54 -10.15
N TYR A 349 -13.33 -14.54 -11.02
CA TYR A 349 -13.56 -14.71 -12.46
C TYR A 349 -12.26 -14.57 -13.25
N SER A 350 -11.91 -13.33 -13.63
CA SER A 350 -10.75 -13.01 -14.46
C SER A 350 -10.40 -11.53 -14.31
N TRP A 351 -9.12 -11.21 -14.53
CA TRP A 351 -8.62 -9.83 -14.52
C TRP A 351 -9.08 -9.02 -15.74
N ALA A 352 -9.09 -9.64 -16.93
CA ALA A 352 -9.73 -9.11 -18.13
C ALA A 352 -11.19 -9.58 -18.24
N ILE A 353 -12.09 -8.72 -18.74
CA ILE A 353 -13.53 -9.03 -18.86
C ILE A 353 -13.81 -9.66 -20.23
N PRO A 354 -14.16 -10.95 -20.32
CA PRO A 354 -14.47 -11.59 -21.60
C PRO A 354 -15.77 -11.04 -22.18
N SER A 355 -15.71 -10.54 -23.41
CA SER A 355 -16.91 -10.19 -24.19
C SER A 355 -17.28 -11.33 -25.14
N ASN A 356 -18.54 -11.38 -25.57
CA ASN A 356 -18.96 -12.34 -26.60
C ASN A 356 -18.16 -12.19 -27.91
N ALA A 357 -17.84 -10.95 -28.30
CA ALA A 357 -17.01 -10.69 -29.48
C ALA A 357 -15.58 -11.25 -29.34
N ALA A 358 -14.99 -11.10 -28.16
CA ALA A 358 -13.66 -11.64 -27.86
C ALA A 358 -13.66 -13.17 -27.88
N LEU A 359 -14.63 -13.82 -27.23
CA LEU A 359 -14.76 -15.27 -27.23
C LEU A 359 -14.89 -15.83 -28.65
N THR A 360 -15.74 -15.23 -29.49
CA THR A 360 -15.89 -15.63 -30.90
C THR A 360 -14.60 -15.49 -31.70
N ALA A 361 -13.86 -14.39 -31.52
CA ALA A 361 -12.59 -14.17 -32.21
C ALA A 361 -11.53 -15.21 -31.80
N ILE A 362 -11.49 -15.58 -30.51
CA ILE A 362 -10.55 -16.55 -29.97
C ILE A 362 -10.85 -17.98 -30.47
N ILE A 363 -12.13 -18.38 -30.53
CA ILE A 363 -12.55 -19.72 -31.00
C ILE A 363 -12.03 -19.98 -32.42
N ASN A 364 -12.05 -18.97 -33.29
CA ASN A 364 -11.57 -19.07 -34.68
C ASN A 364 -10.04 -19.22 -34.80
N CYS A 365 -9.32 -19.20 -33.68
CA CYS A 365 -7.87 -19.41 -33.63
C CYS A 365 -7.48 -20.78 -33.07
N GLY A 366 -8.44 -21.64 -32.74
CA GLY A 366 -8.16 -22.96 -32.17
C GLY A 366 -7.48 -23.94 -33.12
N PRO A 367 -6.86 -25.01 -32.60
CA PRO A 367 -6.81 -25.41 -31.18
C PRO A 367 -5.92 -24.49 -30.33
N ILE A 368 -6.23 -24.35 -29.02
CA ILE A 368 -5.63 -23.36 -28.12
C ILE A 368 -4.87 -24.04 -26.97
N VAL A 369 -3.77 -23.43 -26.55
CA VAL A 369 -3.11 -23.69 -25.27
C VAL A 369 -3.01 -22.38 -24.46
N GLU A 370 -3.63 -22.34 -23.29
CA GLU A 370 -3.55 -21.21 -22.37
C GLU A 370 -2.51 -21.48 -21.30
N VAL A 371 -1.64 -20.51 -21.05
CA VAL A 371 -0.64 -20.54 -19.96
C VAL A 371 -0.93 -19.38 -19.02
N GLY A 372 -0.94 -19.65 -17.71
CA GLY A 372 -1.33 -18.67 -16.69
C GLY A 372 -2.84 -18.50 -16.61
N ALA A 373 -3.59 -19.60 -16.77
CA ALA A 373 -5.05 -19.58 -16.87
C ALA A 373 -5.76 -19.15 -15.57
N GLY A 374 -5.07 -19.11 -14.43
CA GLY A 374 -5.63 -18.74 -13.14
C GLY A 374 -6.77 -19.68 -12.71
N THR A 375 -7.99 -19.15 -12.63
CA THR A 375 -9.21 -19.92 -12.31
C THR A 375 -9.76 -20.70 -13.51
N GLY A 376 -9.19 -20.50 -14.71
CA GLY A 376 -9.67 -21.09 -15.95
C GLY A 376 -10.97 -20.49 -16.48
N TYR A 377 -11.36 -19.28 -16.05
CA TYR A 377 -12.66 -18.69 -16.46
C TYR A 377 -12.79 -18.50 -17.98
N TRP A 378 -11.75 -18.01 -18.66
CA TRP A 378 -11.73 -17.91 -20.13
C TRP A 378 -11.84 -19.28 -20.78
N ALA A 379 -11.02 -20.25 -20.36
CA ALA A 379 -11.11 -21.62 -20.85
C ALA A 379 -12.49 -22.26 -20.63
N ALA A 380 -13.14 -22.01 -19.49
CA ALA A 380 -14.48 -22.51 -19.21
C ALA A 380 -15.52 -21.95 -20.20
N LEU A 381 -15.50 -20.64 -20.44
CA LEU A 381 -16.40 -19.98 -21.40
C LEU A 381 -16.16 -20.46 -22.84
N LEU A 382 -14.91 -20.68 -23.22
CA LEU A 382 -14.50 -21.18 -24.54
C LEU A 382 -14.92 -22.64 -24.74
N ARG A 383 -14.68 -23.52 -23.75
CA ARG A 383 -15.11 -24.94 -23.80
C ARG A 383 -16.62 -25.08 -23.91
N ARG A 384 -17.39 -24.24 -23.21
CA ARG A 384 -18.86 -24.21 -23.32
C ARG A 384 -19.36 -23.82 -24.71
N ARG A 385 -18.51 -23.18 -25.52
CA ARG A 385 -18.75 -22.81 -26.92
C ARG A 385 -18.04 -23.76 -27.90
N GLY A 386 -17.61 -24.94 -27.44
CA GLY A 386 -17.01 -25.99 -28.27
C GLY A 386 -15.54 -25.77 -28.65
N ALA A 387 -14.84 -24.81 -28.03
CA ALA A 387 -13.42 -24.61 -28.32
C ALA A 387 -12.56 -25.77 -27.78
N ASP A 388 -11.60 -26.23 -28.59
CA ASP A 388 -10.50 -27.08 -28.12
C ASP A 388 -9.44 -26.21 -27.44
N ILE A 389 -9.41 -26.23 -26.11
CA ILE A 389 -8.45 -25.47 -25.29
C ILE A 389 -7.92 -26.31 -24.12
N ILE A 390 -6.60 -26.31 -23.98
CA ILE A 390 -5.87 -26.86 -22.82
C ILE A 390 -5.40 -25.68 -21.97
N ALA A 391 -5.71 -25.68 -20.68
CA ALA A 391 -5.37 -24.58 -19.77
C ALA A 391 -4.36 -25.05 -18.73
N TYR A 392 -3.27 -24.28 -18.59
CA TYR A 392 -2.22 -24.50 -17.59
C TYR A 392 -2.07 -23.30 -16.67
N ASP A 393 -1.76 -23.57 -15.40
CA ASP A 393 -1.30 -22.56 -14.45
C ASP A 393 -0.18 -23.12 -13.57
N ALA A 394 0.75 -22.28 -13.13
CA ALA A 394 1.84 -22.68 -12.25
C ALA A 394 1.35 -22.97 -10.83
N LEU A 395 0.23 -22.34 -10.44
CA LEU A 395 -0.44 -22.45 -9.15
C LEU A 395 -1.96 -22.58 -9.39
N PRO A 396 -2.45 -23.70 -9.95
CA PRO A 396 -3.88 -23.92 -10.13
C PRO A 396 -4.58 -24.00 -8.75
N ALA A 397 -5.91 -23.92 -8.74
CA ALA A 397 -6.71 -23.77 -7.52
C ALA A 397 -6.41 -24.83 -6.45
N GLU A 398 -6.08 -26.07 -6.86
CA GLU A 398 -5.75 -27.19 -5.98
C GLU A 398 -4.52 -26.90 -5.08
N THR A 399 -3.61 -26.03 -5.54
CA THR A 399 -2.41 -25.65 -4.77
C THR A 399 -2.72 -24.74 -3.59
N LYS A 400 -3.86 -24.02 -3.63
CA LYS A 400 -4.25 -22.98 -2.66
C LYS A 400 -3.21 -21.89 -2.42
N ARG A 401 -2.30 -21.68 -3.38
CA ARG A 401 -1.15 -20.77 -3.26
C ARG A 401 -1.20 -19.60 -4.21
N ASN A 402 -2.12 -19.60 -5.18
CA ASN A 402 -2.24 -18.51 -6.13
C ASN A 402 -2.67 -17.21 -5.42
N GLY A 403 -1.83 -16.18 -5.53
CA GLY A 403 -2.08 -14.87 -4.95
C GLY A 403 -2.94 -13.94 -5.81
N TYR A 404 -3.25 -14.34 -7.06
CA TYR A 404 -4.02 -13.56 -8.02
C TYR A 404 -5.46 -14.04 -8.19
N THR A 405 -5.80 -15.21 -7.61
CA THR A 405 -7.11 -15.85 -7.76
C THR A 405 -7.68 -16.29 -6.42
N SER A 406 -8.97 -16.62 -6.41
CA SER A 406 -9.62 -17.26 -5.27
C SER A 406 -9.05 -18.66 -5.11
N ARG A 407 -8.32 -18.89 -4.01
CA ARG A 407 -7.50 -20.09 -3.74
C ARG A 407 -8.25 -21.44 -3.75
N ASN A 408 -9.57 -21.48 -3.93
CA ASN A 408 -10.39 -22.71 -3.88
C ASN A 408 -11.40 -22.80 -5.04
N VAL A 409 -11.29 -21.98 -6.08
CA VAL A 409 -12.26 -21.96 -7.20
C VAL A 409 -11.53 -22.20 -8.51
N SER A 410 -11.97 -23.22 -9.24
CA SER A 410 -11.67 -23.40 -10.65
C SER A 410 -12.96 -23.56 -11.44
N TRP A 411 -13.09 -22.84 -12.55
CA TRP A 411 -14.28 -22.90 -13.42
C TRP A 411 -14.26 -24.10 -14.36
N THR A 412 -13.08 -24.68 -14.58
CA THR A 412 -12.87 -25.84 -15.44
C THR A 412 -11.56 -26.54 -15.06
N GLU A 413 -11.19 -27.61 -15.76
CA GLU A 413 -9.89 -28.25 -15.55
C GLU A 413 -8.75 -27.30 -15.95
N VAL A 414 -7.87 -26.99 -15.00
CA VAL A 414 -6.63 -26.25 -15.19
C VAL A 414 -5.49 -27.14 -14.72
N LEU A 415 -4.60 -27.51 -15.64
CA LEU A 415 -3.50 -28.42 -15.36
C LEU A 415 -2.34 -27.66 -14.70
N LEU A 416 -1.61 -28.35 -13.83
CA LEU A 416 -0.35 -27.81 -13.30
C LEU A 416 0.68 -27.72 -14.44
N GLY A 417 1.17 -26.51 -14.72
CA GLY A 417 2.18 -26.27 -15.73
C GLY A 417 2.72 -24.84 -15.71
N SER A 418 4.01 -24.69 -15.94
CA SER A 418 4.67 -23.39 -16.06
C SER A 418 4.69 -22.90 -17.51
N GLU A 419 5.31 -21.74 -17.73
CA GLU A 419 5.57 -21.17 -19.05
C GLU A 419 6.23 -22.13 -20.05
N SER A 420 7.05 -23.08 -19.58
CA SER A 420 7.75 -24.03 -20.45
C SER A 420 6.82 -25.10 -21.04
N THR A 421 5.62 -25.26 -20.47
CA THR A 421 4.67 -26.28 -20.93
C THR A 421 4.22 -26.03 -22.36
N VAL A 422 4.21 -24.78 -22.80
CA VAL A 422 3.84 -24.41 -24.17
C VAL A 422 4.77 -25.03 -25.23
N ALA A 423 6.01 -25.41 -24.87
CA ALA A 423 6.94 -26.07 -25.79
C ALA A 423 6.41 -27.43 -26.30
N PHE A 424 5.49 -28.05 -25.57
CA PHE A 424 4.87 -29.32 -25.96
C PHE A 424 3.64 -29.16 -26.87
N HIS A 425 3.23 -27.92 -27.19
CA HIS A 425 2.02 -27.60 -27.95
C HIS A 425 2.31 -26.68 -29.15
N PRO A 426 3.29 -27.00 -30.04
CA PRO A 426 3.63 -26.15 -31.18
C PRO A 426 2.51 -26.05 -32.23
N ASP A 427 1.59 -27.01 -32.22
CA ASP A 427 0.43 -27.14 -33.11
C ASP A 427 -0.79 -26.30 -32.66
N ARG A 428 -0.73 -25.68 -31.47
CA ARG A 428 -1.81 -24.91 -30.87
C ARG A 428 -1.46 -23.43 -30.80
N THR A 429 -2.47 -22.57 -30.92
CA THR A 429 -2.32 -21.14 -30.66
C THR A 429 -2.08 -20.90 -29.17
N LEU A 430 -0.96 -20.25 -28.82
CA LEU A 430 -0.68 -19.80 -27.46
C LEU A 430 -1.64 -18.67 -27.08
N MET A 431 -2.33 -18.81 -25.95
CA MET A 431 -3.10 -17.76 -25.31
C MET A 431 -2.46 -17.36 -23.97
N LEU A 432 -2.27 -16.05 -23.78
CA LEU A 432 -1.83 -15.44 -22.52
C LEU A 432 -2.86 -14.40 -22.10
N CYS A 433 -3.60 -14.67 -21.03
CA CYS A 433 -4.54 -13.72 -20.46
C CYS A 433 -3.99 -13.07 -19.19
N TRP A 434 -3.88 -11.75 -19.23
CA TRP A 434 -3.46 -10.90 -18.11
C TRP A 434 -2.18 -11.39 -17.40
N PRO A 435 -1.09 -11.68 -18.15
CA PRO A 435 0.14 -12.15 -17.55
C PRO A 435 0.67 -11.14 -16.51
N PRO A 436 1.27 -11.61 -15.39
CA PRO A 436 1.58 -10.74 -14.27
C PRO A 436 2.47 -9.55 -14.67
N ASN A 437 2.13 -8.37 -14.14
CA ASN A 437 2.82 -7.12 -14.44
C ASN A 437 4.30 -7.18 -14.04
N ARG A 438 5.19 -6.79 -14.95
CA ARG A 438 6.65 -6.78 -14.72
C ARG A 438 7.23 -8.13 -14.31
N ASP A 439 6.53 -9.22 -14.65
CA ASP A 439 6.99 -10.58 -14.45
C ASP A 439 7.45 -11.19 -15.79
N VAL A 440 8.46 -12.05 -15.73
CA VAL A 440 9.08 -12.67 -16.91
C VAL A 440 8.26 -13.83 -17.50
N MET A 441 7.17 -14.25 -16.85
CA MET A 441 6.33 -15.37 -17.27
C MET A 441 5.91 -15.28 -18.76
N ALA A 442 5.42 -14.12 -19.20
CA ALA A 442 5.01 -13.93 -20.59
C ALA A 442 6.19 -13.97 -21.58
N THR A 443 7.30 -13.32 -21.22
CA THR A 443 8.54 -13.34 -22.00
C THR A 443 9.04 -14.76 -22.21
N LYS A 444 9.14 -15.55 -21.13
CA LYS A 444 9.60 -16.92 -21.20
C LYS A 444 8.62 -17.82 -21.96
N ALA A 445 7.31 -17.63 -21.81
CA ALA A 445 6.33 -18.37 -22.60
C ALA A 445 6.55 -18.17 -24.10
N LEU A 446 6.83 -16.94 -24.56
CA LEU A 446 7.20 -16.67 -25.96
C LEU A 446 8.53 -17.31 -26.38
N GLU A 447 9.48 -17.45 -25.47
CA GLU A 447 10.78 -18.09 -25.74
C GLU A 447 10.67 -19.60 -25.91
N PHE A 448 9.82 -20.25 -25.12
CA PHE A 448 9.55 -21.68 -25.25
C PHE A 448 8.60 -22.01 -26.40
N TYR A 449 7.75 -21.05 -26.80
CA TYR A 449 6.73 -21.28 -27.80
C TYR A 449 7.27 -21.21 -29.23
N THR A 450 7.10 -22.31 -29.98
CA THR A 450 7.54 -22.43 -31.38
C THR A 450 6.39 -22.39 -32.40
N GLY A 451 5.13 -22.28 -31.96
CA GLY A 451 3.97 -22.21 -32.85
C GLY A 451 3.78 -20.84 -33.51
N ASP A 452 2.86 -20.73 -34.46
CA ASP A 452 2.77 -19.59 -35.38
C ASP A 452 1.80 -18.47 -34.98
N ARG A 453 0.93 -18.70 -33.98
CA ARG A 453 -0.10 -17.73 -33.57
C ARG A 453 -0.09 -17.47 -32.08
N LEU A 454 -0.33 -16.23 -31.69
CA LEU A 454 -0.41 -15.80 -30.29
C LEU A 454 -1.69 -14.99 -30.07
N ILE A 455 -2.40 -15.28 -28.99
CA ILE A 455 -3.48 -14.48 -28.45
C ILE A 455 -2.97 -13.87 -27.14
N TYR A 456 -2.87 -12.55 -27.10
CA TYR A 456 -2.53 -11.80 -25.91
C TYR A 456 -3.74 -10.99 -25.44
N ILE A 457 -4.14 -11.16 -24.18
CA ILE A 457 -5.25 -10.41 -23.57
C ILE A 457 -4.68 -9.58 -22.43
N GLY A 458 -4.70 -8.25 -22.58
CA GLY A 458 -4.09 -7.32 -21.62
C GLY A 458 -3.94 -5.94 -22.22
N GLU A 459 -2.98 -5.17 -21.72
CA GLU A 459 -2.70 -3.80 -22.16
C GLU A 459 -1.50 -3.73 -23.10
N GLU A 460 -1.47 -2.73 -23.98
CA GLU A 460 -0.27 -2.37 -24.74
C GLU A 460 0.80 -1.77 -23.82
N TRP A 461 2.06 -1.74 -24.27
CA TRP A 461 3.12 -1.06 -23.52
C TRP A 461 3.08 0.46 -23.71
N PRO A 462 3.25 1.26 -22.63
CA PRO A 462 3.31 0.87 -21.22
C PRO A 462 1.92 0.54 -20.65
N GLY A 463 1.83 -0.53 -19.85
CA GLY A 463 0.58 -1.01 -19.27
C GLY A 463 0.80 -1.87 -18.01
N CYS A 464 -0.26 -2.49 -17.48
CA CYS A 464 -0.21 -3.29 -16.25
C CYS A 464 -0.11 -4.81 -16.48
N THR A 465 0.31 -5.25 -17.67
CA THR A 465 0.40 -6.68 -18.01
C THR A 465 1.68 -7.00 -18.78
N ALA A 466 2.27 -8.15 -18.44
CA ALA A 466 3.59 -8.61 -18.89
C ALA A 466 4.75 -7.65 -18.50
N ASP A 467 5.96 -7.99 -18.95
CA ASP A 467 7.16 -7.18 -18.81
C ASP A 467 7.54 -6.49 -20.14
N PHE A 468 8.49 -5.55 -20.06
CA PHE A 468 8.98 -4.80 -21.22
C PHE A 468 9.50 -5.72 -22.34
N ASN A 469 10.22 -6.79 -21.99
CA ASN A 469 10.84 -7.69 -22.96
C ASN A 469 9.79 -8.44 -23.79
N PHE A 470 8.65 -8.79 -23.20
CA PHE A 470 7.54 -9.43 -23.91
C PHE A 470 7.03 -8.50 -25.02
N HIS A 471 6.74 -7.26 -24.68
CA HIS A 471 6.25 -6.25 -25.64
C HIS A 471 7.28 -5.93 -26.72
N GLN A 472 8.57 -5.89 -26.37
CA GLN A 472 9.64 -5.73 -27.36
C GLN A 472 9.68 -6.90 -28.36
N LYS A 473 9.55 -8.16 -27.88
CA LYS A 473 9.48 -9.34 -28.74
C LYS A 473 8.25 -9.32 -29.64
N LEU A 474 7.10 -8.85 -29.16
CA LEU A 474 5.90 -8.67 -29.98
C LEU A 474 6.17 -7.71 -31.14
N GLN A 475 6.75 -6.54 -30.87
CA GLN A 475 7.07 -5.56 -31.91
C GLN A 475 8.07 -6.06 -32.95
N GLN A 476 9.02 -6.91 -32.57
CA GLN A 476 10.07 -7.40 -33.46
C GLN A 476 9.65 -8.63 -34.28
N ASN A 477 8.95 -9.58 -33.65
CA ASN A 477 8.81 -10.94 -34.17
C ASN A 477 7.38 -11.33 -34.53
N TRP A 478 6.40 -10.45 -34.28
CA TRP A 478 4.99 -10.72 -34.47
C TRP A 478 4.29 -9.60 -35.23
N THR A 479 3.30 -9.96 -36.03
CA THR A 479 2.42 -9.04 -36.75
C THR A 479 1.02 -9.12 -36.15
N LEU A 480 0.46 -7.98 -35.74
CA LEU A 480 -0.91 -7.90 -35.23
C LEU A 480 -1.91 -8.09 -36.38
N GLU A 481 -2.72 -9.14 -36.32
CA GLU A 481 -3.76 -9.43 -37.32
C GLU A 481 -5.12 -8.87 -36.91
N THR A 482 -5.46 -8.94 -35.63
CA THR A 482 -6.78 -8.55 -35.13
C THR A 482 -6.68 -7.99 -33.72
N ARG A 483 -7.41 -6.89 -33.48
CA ARG A 483 -7.62 -6.32 -32.15
C ARG A 483 -9.12 -6.32 -31.85
N VAL A 484 -9.52 -6.87 -30.71
CA VAL A 484 -10.89 -6.81 -30.20
C VAL A 484 -10.90 -6.03 -28.90
N ASN A 485 -11.69 -4.95 -28.86
CA ASN A 485 -11.87 -4.16 -27.64
C ASN A 485 -12.67 -4.97 -26.61
N LEU A 486 -12.24 -4.92 -25.36
CA LEU A 486 -12.97 -5.49 -24.22
C LEU A 486 -13.74 -4.40 -23.46
N PRO A 487 -14.82 -4.77 -22.74
CA PRO A 487 -15.26 -4.06 -21.55
C PRO A 487 -14.08 -3.95 -20.57
N ARG A 488 -13.96 -2.81 -19.89
CA ARG A 488 -12.75 -2.50 -19.12
C ARG A 488 -13.10 -1.91 -17.78
N TRP A 489 -12.32 -2.27 -16.76
CA TRP A 489 -12.32 -1.52 -15.52
C TRP A 489 -11.79 -0.10 -15.78
N SER A 490 -12.33 0.89 -15.06
CA SER A 490 -11.78 2.25 -15.11
C SER A 490 -10.25 2.24 -14.91
N LEU A 491 -9.52 3.05 -15.68
CA LEU A 491 -8.05 3.12 -15.71
C LEU A 491 -7.33 1.88 -16.27
N ILE A 492 -8.03 0.88 -16.79
CA ILE A 492 -7.46 -0.29 -17.44
C ILE A 492 -7.81 -0.27 -18.94
N THR A 493 -6.87 -0.62 -19.81
CA THR A 493 -7.00 -0.51 -21.26
C THR A 493 -7.00 -1.85 -22.01
N ASP A 494 -7.47 -2.90 -21.33
CA ASP A 494 -7.45 -4.28 -21.84
C ASP A 494 -8.08 -4.43 -23.24
N SER A 495 -7.45 -5.24 -24.07
CA SER A 495 -7.95 -5.70 -25.36
C SER A 495 -7.47 -7.13 -25.64
N VAL A 496 -8.11 -7.82 -26.57
CA VAL A 496 -7.58 -9.05 -27.17
C VAL A 496 -6.77 -8.67 -28.41
N PHE A 497 -5.54 -9.15 -28.47
CA PHE A 497 -4.63 -9.01 -29.60
C PHE A 497 -4.30 -10.38 -30.16
N ILE A 498 -4.55 -10.57 -31.46
CA ILE A 498 -4.26 -11.81 -32.17
C ILE A 498 -3.11 -11.54 -33.13
N TYR A 499 -2.00 -12.23 -32.94
CA TYR A 499 -0.77 -12.07 -33.68
C TYR A 499 -0.44 -13.31 -34.51
N ALA A 500 0.19 -13.09 -35.66
CA ALA A 500 0.91 -14.10 -36.43
C ALA A 500 2.41 -13.89 -36.32
N ARG A 501 3.17 -14.99 -36.23
CA ARG A 501 4.63 -14.96 -36.18
C ARG A 501 5.20 -14.50 -37.53
N ASN A 502 6.18 -13.62 -37.49
CA ASN A 502 6.88 -13.17 -38.69
C ASN A 502 7.70 -14.33 -39.26
N LYS A 503 7.41 -14.75 -40.50
CA LYS A 503 8.07 -15.89 -41.17
C LYS A 503 9.52 -15.61 -41.62
N THR A 504 10.06 -14.44 -41.31
CA THR A 504 11.45 -14.04 -41.61
C THR A 504 12.00 -13.19 -40.47
N ALA A 505 12.95 -13.72 -39.70
CA ALA A 505 13.83 -12.87 -38.92
C ALA A 505 14.85 -12.24 -39.88
N PRO A 506 15.03 -10.91 -39.95
CA PRO A 506 16.24 -10.36 -40.55
C PRO A 506 17.43 -10.81 -39.68
N PRO A 507 18.59 -11.17 -40.27
CA PRO A 507 19.79 -11.38 -39.48
C PRO A 507 20.12 -10.08 -38.76
N ALA A 508 20.47 -10.17 -37.48
CA ALA A 508 20.88 -9.04 -36.67
C ALA A 508 22.00 -8.26 -37.41
N GLN A 509 21.70 -7.03 -37.84
CA GLN A 509 22.74 -6.10 -38.25
C GLN A 509 23.48 -5.65 -36.99
N THR A 510 24.61 -6.29 -36.71
CA THR A 510 25.67 -5.69 -35.88
C THR A 510 26.16 -4.43 -36.58
N THR A 511 25.60 -3.27 -36.22
CA THR A 511 26.24 -1.98 -36.47
C THR A 511 27.30 -1.74 -35.40
N LEU A 512 28.49 -2.28 -35.65
CA LEU A 512 29.73 -1.66 -35.20
C LEU A 512 29.90 -0.38 -36.02
N ASN A 513 29.46 0.76 -35.49
CA ASN A 513 29.84 2.07 -36.02
C ASN A 513 30.90 2.69 -35.12
N ASP A 514 32.14 2.54 -35.57
CA ASP A 514 33.16 3.58 -35.67
C ASP A 514 33.16 4.68 -34.61
N ALA A 515 34.07 4.51 -33.65
CA ALA A 515 34.65 5.59 -32.88
C ALA A 515 35.34 6.58 -33.82
N THR A 516 34.74 7.75 -33.97
CA THR A 516 35.33 8.89 -34.65
C THR A 516 36.57 9.38 -33.91
N LYS A 517 37.66 9.43 -34.68
CA LYS A 517 38.82 10.30 -34.46
C LYS A 517 38.40 11.77 -34.33
N ASN A 518 39.27 12.52 -33.63
CA ASN A 518 39.45 13.98 -33.55
C ASN A 518 38.91 14.60 -32.24
N GLY A 519 39.72 15.24 -31.40
CA GLY A 519 41.12 15.62 -31.55
C GLY A 519 41.72 16.15 -30.25
N GLY A 520 43.05 16.08 -30.15
CA GLY A 520 43.82 16.87 -29.21
C GLY A 520 44.11 18.26 -29.81
N THR A 521 44.11 19.26 -28.93
CA THR A 521 45.24 20.16 -28.59
C THR A 521 44.78 21.01 -27.41
#